data_AF-A0A3D4CN58-F1
#
_entry.id   AF-A0A3D4CN58-F1
#
_cell.length_a   1.000
_cell.length_b   1.000
_cell.length_c   1.000
_cell.angle_alpha   90.00
_cell.angle_beta   90.00
_cell.angle_gamma   90.00
#
_symmetry.space_group_name_H-M   'P 1'
#
loop_
_entity.id
_entity.type
_entity.pdbx_description
1 polymer ?
#
loop_
_entity_poly.entity_id
_entity_poly.type
_entity_poly.pdbx_seq_one_letter_code
_entity_poly.pdbx_strand_id
1 'polypeptide(L)'
;MKKLAIILPIAFLFSGCTLFPSSPITGTEQQKAEKLSQIISSGGQANCKVTNLTDNTSTQISVSGKKMKIVGSDFGEGKQGTMINDGTYTYIWTEGEKVGFKSKLEAEKPLEPTENLDRTAPVDSAKQVDTFEDETKFKMDCTRGGVSDADFTPPADVQFTDFSEMLKTVPTIPAR
;
A
#
# COMPACT_ATOMS: atom_id res chain seq x y z
N MET A 1 59.05 -13.18 36.37
CA MET A 1 57.70 -13.72 36.09
C MET A 1 56.68 -12.91 36.88
N LYS A 2 56.02 -11.92 36.23
CA LYS A 2 54.97 -11.09 36.84
C LYS A 2 53.73 -11.23 35.94
N LYS A 3 52.70 -11.91 36.44
CA LYS A 3 51.42 -12.10 35.75
C LYS A 3 50.65 -10.79 35.87
N LEU A 4 50.44 -10.07 34.76
CA LEU A 4 49.48 -8.98 34.68
C LEU A 4 48.13 -9.59 34.28
N ALA A 5 47.18 -9.56 35.21
CA ALA A 5 45.77 -9.81 34.93
C ALA A 5 45.18 -8.50 34.37
N ILE A 6 44.73 -8.52 33.12
CA ILE A 6 43.98 -7.42 32.50
C ILE A 6 42.51 -7.85 32.49
N ILE A 7 41.73 -7.21 33.36
CA ILE A 7 40.27 -7.24 33.36
C ILE A 7 39.83 -6.14 32.40
N LEU A 8 39.20 -6.47 31.27
CA LEU A 8 38.63 -5.50 30.34
C LEU A 8 37.11 -5.45 30.53
N PRO A 9 36.50 -4.26 30.70
CA PRO A 9 35.10 -4.12 31.03
C PRO A 9 34.20 -4.31 29.80
N ILE A 10 33.04 -4.91 30.07
CA ILE A 10 31.88 -5.09 29.20
C ILE A 10 31.41 -3.72 28.68
N ALA A 11 31.43 -3.52 27.36
CA ALA A 11 30.77 -2.39 26.71
C ALA A 11 29.42 -2.87 26.12
N PHE A 12 28.37 -2.64 26.91
CA PHE A 12 26.97 -2.87 26.59
C PHE A 12 26.42 -1.62 25.87
N LEU A 13 26.52 -1.51 24.53
CA LEU A 13 25.84 -0.44 23.78
C LEU A 13 25.58 -0.84 22.31
N PHE A 14 24.52 -1.60 22.07
CA PHE A 14 23.72 -1.47 20.84
C PHE A 14 22.35 -0.95 21.31
N SER A 15 22.21 0.35 21.55
CA SER A 15 22.01 1.40 20.53
C SER A 15 20.67 1.24 19.81
N GLY A 16 19.65 1.88 20.40
CA GLY A 16 18.52 2.49 19.71
C GLY A 16 17.65 1.60 18.83
N CYS A 17 16.70 0.89 19.43
CA CYS A 17 15.41 0.70 18.75
C CYS A 17 14.81 2.10 18.54
N THR A 18 15.00 2.69 17.36
CA THR A 18 14.24 3.85 16.92
C THR A 18 12.79 3.43 16.75
N LEU A 19 12.05 3.42 17.85
CA LEU A 19 10.60 3.38 17.87
C LEU A 19 10.13 4.69 17.24
N PHE A 20 9.86 4.68 15.94
CA PHE A 20 9.15 5.78 15.30
C PHE A 20 7.83 5.95 16.04
N PRO A 21 7.59 7.10 16.71
CA PRO A 21 6.41 7.26 17.55
C PRO A 21 5.16 7.24 16.67
N SER A 22 4.33 6.21 16.85
CA SER A 22 3.04 6.13 16.17
C SER A 22 2.09 7.17 16.75
N SER A 23 1.49 8.01 15.90
CA SER A 23 0.59 9.09 16.35
C SER A 23 -0.73 9.05 15.57
N PRO A 24 -1.89 9.13 16.23
CA PRO A 24 -3.19 9.20 15.55
C PRO A 24 -3.27 10.38 14.57
N ILE A 25 -3.88 10.16 13.41
CA ILE A 25 -4.27 11.23 12.49
C ILE A 25 -5.62 11.78 12.96
N THR A 26 -5.63 13.04 13.39
CA THR A 26 -6.81 13.73 13.90
C THR A 26 -7.49 14.60 12.84
N GLY A 27 -8.74 14.98 13.06
CA GLY A 27 -9.53 15.83 12.15
C GLY A 27 -10.86 15.18 11.75
N THR A 28 -11.59 15.83 10.83
CA THR A 28 -12.75 15.24 10.15
C THR A 28 -12.33 14.08 9.24
N GLU A 29 -13.27 13.27 8.76
CA GLU A 29 -12.95 12.12 7.89
C GLU A 29 -12.28 12.56 6.58
N GLN A 30 -12.76 13.67 5.99
CA GLN A 30 -12.13 14.30 4.84
C GLN A 30 -10.68 14.75 5.15
N GLN A 31 -10.46 15.44 6.28
CA GLN A 31 -9.12 15.88 6.69
C GLN A 31 -8.18 14.70 6.93
N LYS A 32 -8.67 13.59 7.46
CA LYS A 32 -7.86 12.38 7.64
C LYS A 32 -7.48 11.78 6.28
N ALA A 33 -8.38 11.76 5.30
CA ALA A 33 -8.11 11.28 3.94
C ALA A 33 -7.05 12.14 3.24
N GLU A 34 -7.14 13.46 3.36
CA GLU A 34 -6.13 14.40 2.87
C GLU A 34 -4.76 14.15 3.51
N LYS A 35 -4.71 14.00 4.84
CA LYS A 35 -3.46 13.70 5.57
C LYS A 35 -2.87 12.35 5.18
N LEU A 36 -3.70 11.33 4.94
CA LEU A 36 -3.25 10.04 4.42
C LEU A 36 -2.63 10.19 3.02
N SER A 37 -3.28 10.92 2.11
CA SER A 37 -2.75 11.22 0.77
C SER A 37 -1.39 11.95 0.83
N GLN A 38 -1.23 12.91 1.74
CA GLN A 38 0.04 13.59 1.98
C GLN A 38 1.12 12.63 2.51
N ILE A 39 0.77 11.70 3.40
CA ILE A 39 1.70 10.67 3.90
C ILE A 39 2.15 9.77 2.74
N ILE A 40 1.24 9.31 1.90
CA ILE A 40 1.56 8.49 0.73
C ILE A 40 2.50 9.25 -0.22
N SER A 41 2.14 10.49 -0.56
CA SER A 41 2.92 11.33 -1.49
C SER A 41 4.31 11.68 -0.98
N SER A 42 4.48 11.80 0.34
CA SER A 42 5.78 12.04 0.98
C SER A 42 6.58 10.76 1.25
N GLY A 43 6.05 9.59 0.89
CA GLY A 43 6.68 8.29 1.17
C GLY A 43 6.71 7.93 2.66
N GLY A 44 5.83 8.54 3.46
CA GLY A 44 5.69 8.25 4.88
C GLY A 44 4.99 6.91 5.15
N GLN A 45 4.70 6.69 6.43
CA GLN A 45 4.07 5.46 6.91
C GLN A 45 2.75 5.78 7.60
N ALA A 46 1.72 4.97 7.33
CA ALA A 46 0.46 5.03 8.04
C ALA A 46 -0.27 3.70 8.01
N ASN A 47 -1.09 3.48 9.04
CA ASN A 47 -2.00 2.36 9.18
C ASN A 47 -3.41 2.94 9.42
N CYS A 48 -4.38 2.54 8.61
CA CYS A 48 -5.73 3.10 8.60
C CYS A 48 -6.78 2.00 8.56
N LYS A 49 -7.73 2.04 9.48
CA LYS A 49 -8.95 1.24 9.41
C LYS A 49 -10.10 2.12 8.87
N VAL A 50 -10.63 1.78 7.71
CA VAL A 50 -11.83 2.40 7.14
C VAL A 50 -13.01 1.50 7.47
N THR A 51 -14.01 2.01 8.17
CA THR A 51 -15.21 1.27 8.60
C THR A 51 -16.42 1.87 7.91
N ASN A 52 -17.16 1.06 7.15
CA ASN A 52 -18.47 1.45 6.63
C ASN A 52 -19.49 1.41 7.77
N LEU A 53 -20.10 2.55 8.08
CA LEU A 53 -21.06 2.71 9.17
C LEU A 53 -22.44 2.12 8.84
N THR A 54 -22.70 1.79 7.57
CA THR A 54 -23.97 1.20 7.13
C THR A 54 -24.05 -0.28 7.46
N ASP A 55 -22.96 -1.02 7.21
CA ASP A 55 -22.89 -2.48 7.35
C ASP A 55 -21.82 -2.96 8.36
N ASN A 56 -21.08 -2.02 8.97
CA ASN A 56 -19.96 -2.26 9.89
C ASN A 56 -18.80 -3.07 9.30
N THR A 57 -18.72 -3.21 7.97
CA THR A 57 -17.54 -3.80 7.32
C THR A 57 -16.34 -2.88 7.44
N SER A 58 -15.14 -3.44 7.51
CA SER A 58 -13.92 -2.65 7.61
C SER A 58 -12.83 -3.12 6.66
N THR A 59 -12.18 -2.14 6.02
CA THR A 59 -10.97 -2.33 5.23
C THR A 59 -9.78 -1.77 6.00
N GLN A 60 -8.71 -2.55 6.09
CA GLN A 60 -7.45 -2.14 6.69
C GLN A 60 -6.47 -1.74 5.58
N ILE A 61 -5.89 -0.56 5.69
CA ILE A 61 -4.91 0.01 4.75
C ILE A 61 -3.61 0.25 5.51
N SER A 62 -2.49 -0.26 4.99
CA SER A 62 -1.15 0.02 5.50
C SER A 62 -0.29 0.57 4.38
N VAL A 63 0.46 1.64 4.61
CA VAL A 63 1.34 2.27 3.62
C VAL A 63 2.72 2.53 4.21
N SER A 64 3.76 2.37 3.39
CA SER A 64 5.14 2.70 3.72
C SER A 64 5.93 2.99 2.44
N GLY A 65 6.24 4.25 2.18
CA GLY A 65 6.90 4.64 0.93
C GLY A 65 6.02 4.29 -0.27
N LYS A 66 6.55 3.46 -1.18
CA LYS A 66 5.82 2.94 -2.35
C LYS A 66 5.01 1.67 -2.05
N LYS A 67 5.16 1.10 -0.86
CA LYS A 67 4.48 -0.16 -0.47
C LYS A 67 3.10 0.13 0.08
N MET A 68 2.16 -0.75 -0.21
CA MET A 68 0.78 -0.65 0.24
C MET A 68 0.23 -2.05 0.54
N LYS A 69 -0.62 -2.17 1.55
CA LYS A 69 -1.42 -3.36 1.83
C LYS A 69 -2.85 -2.96 2.11
N ILE A 70 -3.80 -3.67 1.52
CA ILE A 70 -5.23 -3.51 1.72
C ILE A 70 -5.79 -4.88 2.10
N VAL A 71 -6.47 -4.98 3.25
CA VAL A 71 -7.09 -6.21 3.74
C VAL A 71 -8.58 -5.98 3.94
N GLY A 72 -9.41 -6.92 3.50
CA GLY A 72 -10.85 -6.90 3.77
C GLY A 72 -11.69 -6.15 2.72
N SER A 73 -11.10 -5.78 1.58
CA SER A 73 -11.84 -5.22 0.45
C SER A 73 -12.50 -6.32 -0.37
N ASP A 74 -13.71 -6.08 -0.85
CA ASP A 74 -14.39 -6.95 -1.80
C ASP A 74 -13.84 -6.69 -3.21
N PHE A 75 -13.12 -7.66 -3.77
CA PHE A 75 -12.58 -7.60 -5.13
C PHE A 75 -13.51 -8.28 -6.16
N GLY A 76 -14.69 -8.72 -5.74
CA GLY A 76 -15.70 -9.38 -6.56
C GLY A 76 -16.42 -10.50 -5.79
N GLU A 77 -17.67 -10.76 -6.20
CA GLU A 77 -18.48 -11.89 -5.70
C GLU A 77 -18.82 -11.88 -4.20
N GLY A 78 -18.67 -10.73 -3.51
CA GLY A 78 -18.96 -10.65 -2.08
C GLY A 78 -17.85 -11.24 -1.20
N LYS A 79 -16.69 -11.57 -1.77
CA LYS A 79 -15.57 -12.17 -1.05
C LYS A 79 -14.52 -11.13 -0.74
N GLN A 80 -14.17 -11.04 0.55
CA GLN A 80 -13.06 -10.21 1.00
C GLN A 80 -11.74 -10.78 0.50
N GLY A 81 -10.83 -9.91 0.07
CA GLY A 81 -9.47 -10.28 -0.27
C GLY A 81 -8.44 -9.37 0.36
N THR A 82 -7.18 -9.72 0.12
CA THR A 82 -6.02 -8.89 0.41
C THR A 82 -5.29 -8.55 -0.88
N MET A 83 -4.85 -7.30 -0.95
CA MET A 83 -3.92 -6.79 -1.93
C MET A 83 -2.64 -6.31 -1.24
N ILE A 84 -1.49 -6.68 -1.78
CA ILE A 84 -0.18 -6.17 -1.36
C ILE A 84 0.53 -5.61 -2.57
N ASN A 85 1.10 -4.42 -2.44
CA ASN A 85 2.11 -3.88 -3.31
C ASN A 85 3.43 -3.78 -2.54
N ASP A 86 4.45 -4.52 -2.97
CA ASP A 86 5.77 -4.55 -2.30
C ASP A 86 6.77 -3.54 -2.92
N GLY A 87 6.33 -2.75 -3.90
CA GLY A 87 7.14 -1.84 -4.70
C GLY A 87 7.73 -2.46 -5.98
N THR A 88 7.61 -3.77 -6.17
CA THR A 88 8.03 -4.51 -7.37
C THR A 88 6.87 -5.27 -8.01
N TYR A 89 6.05 -5.92 -7.19
CA TYR A 89 4.89 -6.71 -7.57
C TYR A 89 3.65 -6.25 -6.80
N THR A 90 2.51 -6.39 -7.45
CA THR A 90 1.20 -6.40 -6.81
C THR A 90 0.73 -7.84 -6.68
N TYR A 91 0.28 -8.23 -5.50
CA TYR A 91 -0.27 -9.54 -5.15
C TYR A 91 -1.73 -9.34 -4.75
N ILE A 92 -2.61 -10.20 -5.23
CA ILE A 92 -4.03 -10.19 -4.89
C ILE A 92 -4.47 -11.63 -4.63
N TRP A 93 -5.19 -11.85 -3.55
CA TRP A 93 -5.83 -13.13 -3.26
C TRP A 93 -7.10 -12.91 -2.44
N THR A 94 -7.98 -13.90 -2.48
CA THR A 94 -9.19 -13.94 -1.66
C THR A 94 -8.89 -14.52 -0.29
N GLU A 95 -9.46 -13.96 0.77
CA GLU A 95 -9.26 -14.45 2.13
C GLU A 95 -9.73 -15.91 2.27
N GLY A 96 -8.90 -16.72 2.92
CA GLY A 96 -9.14 -18.16 3.08
C GLY A 96 -8.67 -19.04 1.92
N GLU A 97 -8.44 -18.47 0.73
CA GLU A 97 -7.91 -19.21 -0.42
C GLU A 97 -6.39 -19.36 -0.34
N LYS A 98 -5.85 -20.44 -0.94
CA LYS A 98 -4.40 -20.71 -1.04
C LYS A 98 -3.84 -20.40 -2.43
N VAL A 99 -4.63 -19.73 -3.25
CA VAL A 99 -4.29 -19.33 -4.61
C VAL A 99 -4.53 -17.84 -4.78
N GLY A 100 -3.65 -17.20 -5.54
CA GLY A 100 -3.74 -15.79 -5.85
C GLY A 100 -3.03 -15.45 -7.15
N PHE A 101 -3.01 -14.17 -7.45
CA PHE A 101 -2.38 -13.63 -8.63
C PHE A 101 -1.33 -12.60 -8.24
N LYS A 102 -0.24 -12.57 -9.01
CA LYS A 102 0.75 -11.50 -8.93
C LYS A 102 0.99 -10.89 -10.30
N SER A 103 1.29 -9.61 -10.32
CA SER A 103 1.72 -8.89 -11.52
C SER A 103 2.87 -7.97 -11.15
N LYS A 104 3.85 -7.88 -12.05
CA LYS A 104 4.96 -6.95 -11.91
C LYS A 104 4.48 -5.53 -12.16
N LEU A 105 4.89 -4.60 -11.30
CA LEU A 105 4.72 -3.18 -11.57
C LEU A 105 5.62 -2.81 -12.75
N GLU A 106 5.02 -2.35 -13.84
CA GLU A 106 5.79 -1.70 -14.89
C GLU A 106 6.29 -0.36 -14.36
N ALA A 107 7.58 -0.10 -14.53
CA ALA A 107 8.09 1.25 -14.32
C ALA A 107 7.37 2.15 -15.32
N GLU A 108 6.76 3.24 -14.85
CA GLU A 108 6.31 4.32 -15.72
C GLU A 108 7.50 4.70 -16.60
N LYS A 109 7.51 4.24 -17.85
CA LYS A 109 8.40 4.82 -18.84
C LYS A 109 7.97 6.28 -18.93
N PRO A 110 8.89 7.25 -18.85
CA PRO A 110 8.58 8.61 -19.22
C PRO A 110 7.88 8.54 -20.57
N LEU A 111 6.65 9.02 -20.64
CA LEU A 111 5.94 9.11 -21.90
C LEU A 111 6.82 10.00 -22.79
N GLU A 112 7.48 9.41 -23.77
CA GLU A 112 8.01 10.17 -24.91
C GLU A 112 6.84 11.01 -25.44
N PRO A 113 7.01 12.31 -25.72
CA PRO A 113 5.92 13.14 -26.19
C PRO A 113 5.40 12.58 -27.52
N THR A 114 4.33 11.79 -27.48
CA THR A 114 3.58 11.41 -28.68
C THR A 114 2.80 12.64 -29.10
N GLU A 115 3.40 13.46 -29.95
CA GLU A 115 2.67 14.44 -30.74
C GLU A 115 1.57 13.69 -31.51
N ASN A 116 0.33 14.13 -31.28
CA ASN A 116 -0.93 13.68 -31.89
C ASN A 116 -1.65 12.51 -31.18
N LEU A 117 -2.14 12.77 -29.96
CA LEU A 117 -3.46 12.29 -29.57
C LEU A 117 -4.41 13.48 -29.50
N ASP A 118 -5.33 13.52 -30.44
CA ASP A 118 -6.41 14.50 -30.52
C ASP A 118 -7.23 14.50 -29.22
N ARG A 119 -7.11 15.61 -28.48
CA ARG A 119 -8.12 16.19 -27.58
C ARG A 119 -8.81 15.24 -26.60
N THR A 120 -8.09 14.77 -25.58
CA THR A 120 -8.71 14.50 -24.28
C THR A 120 -9.21 15.85 -23.74
N ALA A 121 -10.53 15.97 -23.55
CA ALA A 121 -11.11 17.12 -22.85
C ALA A 121 -10.36 17.32 -21.51
N PRO A 122 -10.16 18.57 -21.06
CA PRO A 122 -9.58 18.80 -19.75
C PRO A 122 -10.45 18.09 -18.73
N VAL A 123 -9.91 17.04 -18.10
CA VAL A 123 -10.45 16.57 -16.83
C VAL A 123 -10.12 17.69 -15.86
N ASP A 124 -11.08 18.61 -15.76
CA ASP A 124 -11.11 19.62 -14.74
C ASP A 124 -11.19 18.89 -13.40
N SER A 125 -10.03 18.68 -12.78
CA SER A 125 -9.90 18.07 -11.45
C SER A 125 -10.62 18.89 -10.37
N ALA A 126 -11.21 20.04 -10.69
CA ALA A 126 -12.15 20.76 -9.83
C ALA A 126 -13.62 20.32 -9.98
N LYS A 127 -14.00 19.59 -11.05
CA LYS A 127 -15.39 19.14 -11.31
C LYS A 127 -15.68 17.68 -10.94
N GLN A 128 -14.66 16.89 -10.61
CA GLN A 128 -14.84 15.54 -10.05
C GLN A 128 -14.70 15.51 -8.52
N VAL A 129 -14.98 16.65 -7.88
CA VAL A 129 -15.02 16.78 -6.40
C VAL A 129 -16.39 17.33 -5.94
N ASP A 130 -17.30 17.64 -6.86
CA ASP A 130 -18.55 18.34 -6.58
C ASP A 130 -19.74 17.42 -6.22
N THR A 131 -19.48 16.14 -5.93
CA THR A 131 -20.47 15.20 -5.34
C THR A 131 -19.94 14.47 -4.12
N PHE A 132 -18.94 15.03 -3.42
CA PHE A 132 -18.67 14.64 -2.03
C PHE A 132 -19.62 15.45 -1.14
N GLU A 133 -20.92 15.20 -1.28
CA GLU A 133 -21.90 15.68 -0.30
C GLU A 133 -21.63 14.99 1.04
N ASP A 134 -21.61 15.84 2.06
CA ASP A 134 -21.00 15.73 3.39
C ASP A 134 -21.74 14.76 4.34
N GLU A 135 -21.87 13.48 3.97
CA GLU A 135 -22.35 12.42 4.87
C GLU A 135 -21.51 11.14 4.69
N THR A 136 -20.20 11.21 4.97
CA THR A 136 -19.36 10.01 4.81
C THR A 136 -19.88 8.89 5.70
N LYS A 137 -20.56 7.90 5.09
CA LYS A 137 -20.98 6.62 5.70
C LYS A 137 -19.78 5.78 6.14
N PHE A 138 -18.64 6.39 6.35
CA PHE A 138 -17.37 5.77 6.64
C PHE A 138 -16.68 6.51 7.77
N LYS A 139 -16.09 5.74 8.67
CA LYS A 139 -15.20 6.23 9.71
C LYS A 139 -13.80 5.75 9.41
N MET A 140 -12.83 6.65 9.44
CA MET A 140 -11.43 6.35 9.22
C MET A 140 -10.64 6.56 10.51
N ASP A 141 -10.04 5.48 11.01
CA ASP A 141 -9.15 5.49 12.16
C ASP A 141 -7.72 5.25 11.67
N CYS A 142 -6.95 6.33 11.52
CA CYS A 142 -5.58 6.27 11.02
C CYS A 142 -4.54 6.60 12.11
N THR A 143 -3.42 5.91 12.07
CA THR A 143 -2.20 6.23 12.81
C THR A 143 -1.06 6.43 11.82
N ARG A 144 -0.24 7.46 12.05
CA ARG A 144 1.04 7.63 11.37
C ARG A 144 2.04 6.64 11.98
N GLY A 145 2.85 5.99 11.15
CA GLY A 145 3.83 4.97 11.58
C GLY A 145 3.17 3.64 11.94
N GLY A 146 3.91 2.81 12.71
CA GLY A 146 3.41 1.51 13.17
C GLY A 146 3.29 0.45 12.07
N VAL A 147 4.03 0.62 10.97
CA VAL A 147 4.07 -0.33 9.85
C VAL A 147 5.50 -0.83 9.68
N SER A 148 5.64 -2.12 9.45
CA SER A 148 6.91 -2.82 9.25
C SER A 148 7.02 -3.37 7.83
N ASP A 149 8.22 -3.71 7.38
CA ASP A 149 8.40 -4.35 6.09
C ASP A 149 7.69 -5.71 5.98
N ALA A 150 7.54 -6.42 7.11
CA ALA A 150 6.83 -7.69 7.16
C ALA A 150 5.34 -7.56 6.82
N ASP A 151 4.75 -6.38 7.02
CA ASP A 151 3.35 -6.13 6.65
C ASP A 151 3.13 -6.21 5.14
N PHE A 152 4.18 -6.03 4.34
CA PHE A 152 4.13 -6.04 2.87
C PHE A 152 4.71 -7.30 2.24
N THR A 153 4.96 -8.34 3.04
CA THR A 153 5.37 -9.65 2.53
C THR A 153 4.12 -10.52 2.35
N PRO A 154 3.82 -11.03 1.14
CA PRO A 154 2.71 -11.95 0.96
C PRO A 154 2.95 -13.25 1.75
N PRO A 155 1.88 -13.91 2.21
CA PRO A 155 2.00 -15.12 3.01
C PRO A 155 2.56 -16.28 2.18
N ALA A 156 3.44 -17.09 2.77
CA ALA A 156 4.21 -18.12 2.06
C ALA A 156 3.37 -19.35 1.63
N ASP A 157 2.17 -19.50 2.20
CA ASP A 157 1.24 -20.59 1.93
C ASP A 157 0.23 -20.27 0.81
N VAL A 158 0.25 -19.05 0.25
CA VAL A 158 -0.53 -18.68 -0.94
C VAL A 158 0.35 -18.84 -2.18
N GLN A 159 -0.12 -19.62 -3.15
CA GLN A 159 0.54 -19.78 -4.44
C GLN A 159 0.07 -18.72 -5.42
N PHE A 160 1.00 -17.96 -5.98
CA PHE A 160 0.70 -16.85 -6.89
C PHE A 160 1.01 -17.20 -8.34
N THR A 161 0.00 -17.09 -9.21
CA THR A 161 0.19 -17.15 -10.66
C THR A 161 0.67 -15.78 -11.16
N ASP A 162 1.75 -15.75 -11.94
CA ASP A 162 2.32 -14.51 -12.48
C ASP A 162 1.66 -14.12 -13.82
N PHE A 163 0.78 -13.12 -13.79
CA PHE A 163 0.13 -12.61 -15.00
C PHE A 163 1.09 -11.86 -15.93
N SER A 164 2.16 -11.28 -15.40
CA SER A 164 3.14 -10.57 -16.23
C SER A 164 3.98 -11.53 -17.08
N GLU A 165 4.05 -12.82 -16.72
CA GLU A 165 4.61 -13.85 -17.60
C GLU A 165 3.61 -14.30 -18.66
N MET A 166 2.32 -14.41 -18.34
CA MET A 166 1.27 -14.76 -19.30
C MET A 166 1.11 -13.70 -20.39
N LEU A 167 1.26 -12.41 -20.07
CA LEU A 167 1.15 -11.34 -21.06
C LEU A 167 2.33 -11.30 -22.05
N LYS A 168 3.49 -11.87 -21.70
CA LYS A 168 4.64 -11.97 -22.62
C LYS A 168 4.46 -13.02 -23.71
N THR A 169 3.55 -13.98 -23.51
CA THR A 169 3.32 -15.08 -24.45
C THR A 169 2.19 -14.81 -25.43
N VAL A 170 1.49 -13.67 -25.31
CA VAL A 170 0.51 -13.23 -26.31
C VAL A 170 1.26 -12.69 -27.53
N PRO A 171 1.15 -13.32 -28.71
CA PRO A 171 1.76 -12.80 -29.92
C PRO A 171 1.20 -11.40 -30.19
N THR A 172 2.08 -10.39 -30.31
CA THR A 172 1.69 -9.08 -30.82
C THR A 172 1.17 -9.28 -32.24
N ILE A 173 -0.15 -9.15 -32.44
CA ILE A 173 -0.72 -9.11 -33.79
C ILE A 173 -0.12 -7.89 -34.48
N PRO A 174 0.66 -8.05 -35.57
CA PRO A 174 1.21 -6.90 -36.27
C PRO A 174 0.05 -6.04 -36.77
N ALA A 175 0.10 -4.75 -36.47
CA ALA A 175 -0.82 -3.77 -37.03
C ALA A 175 -0.75 -3.85 -38.56
N ARG A 176 -1.91 -3.97 -39.20
CA ARG A 176 -2.04 -4.07 -40.66
C ARG A 176 -2.17 -2.69 -41.29
#